data_AF-A0A6N9C0C1-F1
#
_entry.id   AF-A0A6N9C0C1-F1
#
_cell.length_a   1.000
_cell.length_b   1.000
_cell.length_c   1.000
_cell.angle_alpha   90.00
_cell.angle_beta   90.00
_cell.angle_gamma   90.00
#
_symmetry.space_group_name_H-M   'P 1'
#
loop_
_entity.id
_entity.type
_entity.pdbx_description
1 polymer ?
#
loop_
_entity_poly.entity_id
_entity_poly.type
_entity_poly.pdbx_seq_one_letter_code
_entity_poly.pdbx_strand_id
1 'polypeptide(L)'
;MTAQPVPYMDSTRRYYTAQGFGKAYAWAHFDDTLFSRPAKPVADSTLALITTAALYERQASDPRMVASAEPDPAPERLYGGDLSWDKRATHLDDLNSYFPIDRLRALVAEGRLGGITPRFHCVPTQYSAAL
;
A
#
# COMPACT_ATOMS: atom_id res chain seq x y z
N MET A 1 24.33 2.44 25.69
CA MET A 1 24.20 3.63 24.83
C MET A 1 22.80 3.64 24.29
N THR A 2 21.97 4.62 24.67
CA THR A 2 20.64 4.81 24.07
C THR A 2 20.81 5.40 22.68
N ALA A 3 20.41 4.66 21.65
CA ALA A 3 20.45 5.16 20.28
C ALA A 3 19.52 6.38 20.15
N GLN A 4 20.06 7.47 19.60
CA GLN A 4 19.26 8.65 19.26
C GLN A 4 18.38 8.32 18.04
N PRO A 5 17.11 8.77 17.99
CA PRO A 5 16.25 8.60 16.83
C PRO A 5 16.90 9.22 15.57
N VAL A 6 16.74 8.56 14.42
CA VAL A 6 17.23 9.10 13.14
C VAL A 6 16.41 10.35 12.79
N PRO A 7 17.03 11.52 12.52
CA PRO A 7 16.32 12.75 12.14
C PRO A 7 15.88 12.67 10.66
N TYR A 8 14.96 11.75 10.37
CA TYR A 8 14.55 11.39 9.01
C TYR A 8 13.96 12.57 8.24
N MET A 9 13.09 13.38 8.86
CA MET A 9 12.46 14.52 8.20
C MET A 9 13.49 15.58 7.78
N ASP A 10 14.39 15.97 8.68
CA ASP A 10 15.41 16.97 8.36
C ASP A 10 16.45 16.46 7.36
N SER A 11 16.76 15.16 7.41
CA SER A 11 17.62 14.51 6.42
C SER A 11 16.97 14.51 5.03
N THR A 12 15.68 14.21 4.95
CA THR A 12 14.91 14.24 3.69
C THR A 12 14.80 15.66 3.13
N ARG A 13 14.52 16.67 3.96
CA ARG A 13 14.52 18.09 3.53
C ARG A 13 15.85 18.50 2.90
N ARG A 14 16.97 18.20 3.57
CA ARG A 14 18.32 18.48 3.06
C ARG A 14 18.60 17.74 1.76
N TYR A 15 18.21 16.47 1.67
CA TYR A 15 18.37 15.65 0.47
C TYR A 15 17.64 16.23 -0.75
N TYR A 16 16.38 16.61 -0.62
CA TYR A 16 15.62 17.22 -1.73
C TYR A 16 16.13 18.64 -2.06
N THR A 17 16.50 19.44 -1.06
CA THR A 17 17.09 20.77 -1.31
C THR A 17 18.39 20.66 -2.11
N ALA A 18 19.23 19.67 -1.80
CA ALA A 18 20.48 19.42 -2.52
C ALA A 18 20.28 18.98 -3.98
N GLN A 19 19.10 18.46 -4.35
CA GLN A 19 18.75 18.12 -5.73
C GLN A 19 18.29 19.34 -6.56
N GLY A 20 18.23 20.53 -5.96
CA GLY A 20 17.82 21.76 -6.65
C GLY A 20 16.32 22.02 -6.68
N PHE A 21 15.52 21.27 -5.91
CA PHE A 21 14.11 21.61 -5.71
C PHE A 21 14.01 22.96 -4.99
N GLY A 22 13.28 23.91 -5.58
CA GLY A 22 13.14 25.28 -5.05
C GLY A 22 12.38 25.39 -3.71
N LYS A 23 11.79 24.30 -3.24
CA LYS A 23 11.16 24.18 -1.92
C LYS A 23 11.63 22.89 -1.27
N ALA A 24 11.97 22.95 0.01
CA ALA A 24 12.25 21.75 0.79
C ALA A 24 11.01 20.84 0.80
N TYR A 25 11.23 19.53 0.82
CA TYR A 25 10.15 18.55 0.91
C TYR A 25 9.26 18.86 2.13
N ALA A 26 7.95 19.00 1.88
CA ALA A 26 6.94 19.27 2.88
C ALA A 26 5.98 18.08 2.93
N TRP A 27 5.80 17.51 4.11
CA TRP A 27 4.78 16.50 4.34
C TRP A 27 3.42 17.18 4.43
N ALA A 28 2.39 16.51 3.92
CA ALA A 28 1.02 16.96 4.13
C ALA A 28 0.72 16.98 5.64
N HIS A 29 0.14 18.08 6.11
CA HIS A 29 -0.34 18.24 7.47
C HIS A 29 -1.82 18.56 7.40
N PHE A 30 -2.64 17.76 8.09
CA PHE A 30 -4.07 17.96 8.21
C PHE A 30 -4.39 18.01 9.69
N ASP A 31 -5.03 19.10 10.13
CA ASP A 31 -5.42 19.26 11.53
C ASP A 31 -6.57 18.30 11.89
N ASP A 32 -7.36 17.91 10.88
CA ASP A 32 -8.46 16.96 10.99
C ASP A 32 -8.16 15.64 10.26
N THR A 33 -8.83 14.58 10.68
CA THR A 33 -8.69 13.26 10.07
C THR A 33 -9.69 13.06 8.93
N LEU A 34 -9.20 12.66 7.76
CA LEU A 34 -10.03 12.32 6.60
C LEU A 34 -10.68 10.93 6.71
N PHE A 35 -10.87 10.40 7.92
CA PHE A 35 -11.53 9.12 8.12
C PHE A 35 -13.03 9.32 8.24
N SER A 36 -13.78 8.77 7.28
CA SER A 36 -15.24 8.70 7.37
C SER A 36 -15.66 7.45 8.13
N ARG A 37 -16.68 7.59 8.99
CA ARG A 37 -17.38 6.42 9.54
C ARG A 37 -18.11 5.70 8.38
N PRO A 38 -18.08 4.37 8.32
CA PRO A 38 -18.90 3.61 7.38
C PRO A 38 -20.39 3.89 7.59
N ALA A 39 -21.16 3.96 6.51
CA ALA A 39 -22.61 4.22 6.56
C ALA A 39 -23.43 3.04 7.13
N LYS A 40 -22.83 1.85 7.21
CA LYS A 40 -23.43 0.63 7.76
C LYS A 40 -22.38 -0.16 8.56
N PRO A 41 -22.79 -1.08 9.45
CA PRO A 41 -21.86 -1.95 10.17
C PRO A 41 -20.91 -2.69 9.22
N VAL A 42 -19.67 -2.92 9.66
CA VAL A 42 -18.67 -3.66 8.87
C VAL A 42 -19.13 -5.11 8.61
N ALA A 43 -19.83 -5.71 9.58
CA ALA A 43 -20.45 -7.01 9.45
C ALA A 43 -21.48 -7.10 8.30
N ASP A 44 -22.05 -5.96 7.88
CA ASP A 44 -23.00 -5.88 6.76
C ASP A 44 -22.35 -5.33 5.48
N SER A 45 -21.02 -5.14 5.49
CA SER A 45 -20.25 -4.53 4.40
C SER A 45 -19.45 -5.54 3.61
N THR A 46 -19.28 -5.26 2.32
CA THR A 46 -18.39 -6.01 1.43
C THR A 46 -17.11 -5.22 1.22
N LEU A 47 -15.96 -5.81 1.51
CA LEU A 47 -14.66 -5.18 1.38
C LEU A 47 -14.05 -5.44 0.00
N ALA A 48 -13.58 -4.38 -0.67
CA ALA A 48 -12.73 -4.50 -1.85
C ALA A 48 -11.25 -4.35 -1.49
N LEU A 49 -10.41 -5.24 -2.02
CA LEU A 49 -8.96 -5.15 -1.90
C LEU A 49 -8.39 -4.36 -3.07
N ILE A 50 -7.59 -3.35 -2.74
CA ILE A 50 -6.86 -2.53 -3.70
C ILE A 50 -5.39 -2.55 -3.28
N THR A 51 -4.50 -2.94 -4.19
CA THR A 51 -3.07 -3.08 -3.92
C THR A 51 -2.23 -2.40 -5.00
N THR A 52 -1.04 -1.97 -4.63
CA THR A 52 -0.04 -1.46 -5.58
C THR A 52 0.87 -2.56 -6.14
N ALA A 53 0.73 -3.79 -5.64
CA ALA A 53 1.40 -4.96 -6.18
C ALA A 53 0.74 -5.38 -7.52
N ALA A 54 1.52 -6.00 -8.38
CA ALA A 54 1.12 -6.46 -9.71
C ALA A 54 0.85 -7.98 -9.73
N LEU A 55 0.13 -8.42 -10.76
CA LEU A 55 -0.13 -9.85 -11.02
C LEU A 55 1.04 -10.57 -11.72
N TYR A 56 2.04 -9.83 -12.17
CA TYR A 56 3.19 -10.34 -12.92
C TYR A 56 4.46 -9.59 -12.53
N GLU A 57 5.61 -10.23 -12.71
CA GLU A 57 6.91 -9.63 -12.49
C GLU A 57 7.14 -8.48 -13.48
N ARG A 58 7.67 -7.37 -12.96
CA ARG A 58 7.86 -6.14 -13.71
C ARG A 58 9.23 -5.57 -13.43
N GLN A 59 9.81 -4.93 -14.43
CA GLN A 59 10.94 -4.04 -14.28
C GLN A 59 10.47 -2.61 -13.99
N ALA A 60 11.37 -1.77 -13.46
CA ALA A 60 11.05 -0.38 -13.13
C ALA A 60 10.61 0.44 -14.35
N SER A 61 11.09 0.09 -15.55
CA SER A 61 10.74 0.71 -16.83
C SER A 61 9.41 0.25 -17.41
N ASP A 62 8.85 -0.86 -16.93
CA ASP A 62 7.64 -1.42 -17.51
C ASP A 62 6.44 -0.53 -17.19
N PRO A 63 5.52 -0.30 -18.14
CA PRO A 63 4.32 0.47 -17.87
C PRO A 63 3.50 -0.19 -16.75
N ARG A 64 3.02 0.64 -15.82
CA ARG A 64 2.12 0.19 -14.74
C ARG A 64 0.69 0.26 -15.24
N MET A 65 0.04 -0.89 -15.40
CA MET A 65 -1.35 -1.00 -15.83
C MET A 65 -2.26 -1.38 -14.66
N VAL A 66 -3.50 -0.89 -14.69
CA VAL A 66 -4.54 -1.41 -13.80
C VAL A 66 -4.84 -2.86 -14.18
N ALA A 67 -4.93 -3.72 -13.17
CA ALA A 67 -5.33 -5.11 -13.36
C ALA A 67 -6.36 -5.52 -12.30
N SER A 68 -7.09 -6.61 -12.56
CA SER A 68 -8.06 -7.15 -11.61
C SER A 68 -8.08 -8.66 -11.68
N ALA A 69 -8.12 -9.32 -10.55
CA ALA A 69 -8.15 -10.78 -10.46
C ALA A 69 -9.09 -11.24 -9.34
N GLU A 70 -9.49 -12.51 -9.41
CA GLU A 70 -10.26 -13.14 -8.35
C GLU A 70 -9.31 -13.46 -7.19
N PRO A 71 -9.73 -13.24 -5.93
CA PRO A 71 -8.91 -13.57 -4.77
C PRO A 71 -9.07 -15.04 -4.34
N ASP A 72 -9.86 -15.85 -5.06
CA ASP A 72 -10.09 -17.27 -4.78
C ASP A 72 -9.86 -18.14 -6.03
N PRO A 73 -8.89 -19.07 -6.03
CA PRO A 73 -7.90 -19.30 -4.98
C PRO A 73 -7.04 -18.05 -4.73
N ALA A 74 -6.46 -17.95 -3.52
CA ALA A 74 -5.52 -16.86 -3.23
C ALA A 74 -4.33 -16.96 -4.22
N PRO A 75 -3.85 -15.82 -4.77
CA PRO A 75 -2.67 -15.86 -5.62
C PRO A 75 -1.47 -16.35 -4.81
N GLU A 76 -0.63 -17.21 -5.38
CA GLU A 76 0.58 -17.69 -4.66
C GLU A 76 1.53 -16.54 -4.29
N ARG A 77 1.60 -15.52 -5.15
CA ARG A 77 2.34 -14.28 -4.89
C ARG A 77 1.77 -13.12 -5.69
N LEU A 78 2.07 -11.92 -5.22
CA LEU A 78 1.92 -10.67 -5.97
C LEU A 78 3.26 -9.96 -6.04
N TYR A 79 3.50 -9.21 -7.12
CA TYR A 79 4.81 -8.68 -7.45
C TYR A 79 4.90 -7.20 -7.11
N GLY A 80 5.88 -6.84 -6.31
CA GLY A 80 6.18 -5.43 -6.01
C GLY A 80 7.65 -5.10 -6.19
N GLY A 81 8.49 -6.01 -6.69
CA GLY A 81 9.96 -5.90 -6.76
C GLY A 81 10.49 -4.62 -7.40
N ASP A 82 9.72 -4.02 -8.31
CA ASP A 82 10.01 -2.77 -9.00
C ASP A 82 9.75 -1.51 -8.15
N LEU A 83 9.08 -1.64 -7.00
CA LEU A 83 8.84 -0.53 -6.07
C LEU A 83 10.09 -0.22 -5.23
N SER A 84 10.07 0.96 -4.59
CA SER A 84 11.16 1.45 -3.74
C SER A 84 10.78 1.35 -2.26
N TRP A 85 11.41 0.43 -1.54
CA TRP A 85 11.36 0.31 -0.07
C TRP A 85 12.66 -0.31 0.43
N ASP A 86 12.86 -0.34 1.75
CA ASP A 86 13.99 -1.05 2.35
C ASP A 86 13.76 -2.57 2.29
N LYS A 87 14.35 -3.21 1.27
CA LYS A 87 14.27 -4.65 1.02
C LYS A 87 15.06 -5.50 2.04
N ARG A 88 15.89 -4.88 2.89
CA ARG A 88 16.56 -5.57 4.01
C ARG A 88 15.67 -5.59 5.24
N ALA A 89 14.87 -4.54 5.44
CA ALA A 89 13.93 -4.45 6.54
C ALA A 89 12.70 -5.35 6.34
N THR A 90 12.25 -5.55 5.10
CA THR A 90 11.11 -6.42 4.79
C THR A 90 11.20 -7.04 3.39
N HIS A 91 10.51 -8.16 3.19
CA HIS A 91 10.42 -8.91 1.92
C HIS A 91 8.96 -9.08 1.48
N LEU A 92 8.75 -9.72 0.33
CA LEU A 92 7.42 -10.05 -0.22
C LEU A 92 7.07 -11.55 -0.08
N ASP A 93 7.88 -12.31 0.65
CA ASP A 93 7.69 -13.76 0.79
C ASP A 93 6.44 -14.14 1.62
N ASP A 94 5.92 -13.23 2.44
CA ASP A 94 4.64 -13.39 3.13
C ASP A 94 3.56 -12.55 2.45
N LEU A 95 2.72 -13.19 1.64
CA LEU A 95 1.60 -12.56 0.95
C LEU A 95 0.65 -11.83 1.92
N ASN A 96 0.37 -12.43 3.08
CA ASN A 96 -0.64 -11.88 4.00
C ASN A 96 -0.17 -10.60 4.70
N SER A 97 1.13 -10.27 4.64
CA SER A 97 1.65 -9.00 5.16
C SER A 97 1.25 -7.78 4.32
N TYR A 98 0.94 -7.97 3.02
CA TYR A 98 0.60 -6.88 2.09
C TYR A 98 -0.66 -7.14 1.24
N PHE A 99 -1.20 -8.36 1.30
CA PHE A 99 -2.47 -8.78 0.73
C PHE A 99 -3.13 -9.79 1.69
N PRO A 100 -3.77 -9.32 2.79
CA PRO A 100 -4.17 -10.14 3.95
C PRO A 100 -5.44 -10.99 3.69
N ILE A 101 -5.48 -11.72 2.57
CA ILE A 101 -6.67 -12.41 2.10
C ILE A 101 -7.15 -13.48 3.08
N ASP A 102 -6.24 -14.19 3.75
CA ASP A 102 -6.62 -15.26 4.68
C ASP A 102 -7.24 -14.69 5.95
N ARG A 103 -6.70 -13.58 6.47
CA ARG A 103 -7.30 -12.93 7.64
C ARG A 103 -8.67 -12.34 7.31
N LEU A 104 -8.83 -11.78 6.12
CA LEU A 104 -10.12 -11.26 5.67
C LEU A 104 -11.17 -12.36 5.52
N ARG A 105 -10.79 -13.51 4.98
CA ARG A 105 -11.67 -14.68 4.91
C ARG A 105 -12.06 -15.19 6.29
N ALA A 106 -11.12 -15.26 7.23
CA ALA A 106 -11.42 -15.61 8.62
C ALA A 106 -12.42 -14.62 9.25
N LEU A 107 -12.27 -13.31 9.00
CA LEU A 107 -13.21 -12.30 9.49
C LEU A 107 -14.63 -12.44 8.88
N VAL A 108 -14.73 -12.90 7.63
CA VAL A 108 -16.03 -13.24 7.03
C VAL A 108 -16.63 -14.47 7.71
N ALA A 109 -15.84 -15.52 7.93
CA ALA A 109 -16.29 -16.73 8.63
C ALA A 109 -16.70 -16.44 10.10
N GLU A 110 -16.04 -15.50 10.77
CA GLU A 110 -16.37 -15.00 12.11
C GLU A 110 -17.62 -14.08 12.13
N GLY A 111 -18.20 -13.74 10.98
CA GLY A 111 -19.32 -12.79 10.88
C GLY A 111 -18.96 -11.33 11.18
N ARG A 112 -17.67 -10.99 11.20
CA ARG A 112 -17.17 -9.63 11.48
C ARG A 112 -17.09 -8.76 10.23
N LEU A 113 -17.04 -9.38 9.06
CA LEU A 113 -17.07 -8.75 7.74
C LEU A 113 -18.15 -9.42 6.90
N GLY A 114 -19.00 -8.65 6.23
CA GLY A 114 -20.12 -9.21 5.45
C GLY A 114 -19.68 -9.97 4.21
N GLY A 115 -18.52 -9.63 3.64
CA GLY A 115 -17.91 -10.36 2.54
C GLY A 115 -16.72 -9.65 1.94
N ILE A 116 -16.14 -10.28 0.92
CA ILE A 116 -15.07 -9.71 0.09
C ILE A 116 -15.62 -9.62 -1.33
N THR A 117 -15.24 -8.59 -2.08
CA THR A 117 -15.65 -8.45 -3.48
C THR A 117 -15.14 -9.63 -4.33
N PRO A 118 -15.83 -9.98 -5.43
CA PRO A 118 -15.39 -11.06 -6.31
C PRO A 118 -14.02 -10.82 -6.96
N ARG A 119 -13.56 -9.57 -7.02
CA ARG A 119 -12.26 -9.19 -7.57
C ARG A 119 -11.52 -8.24 -6.64
N PHE A 120 -10.20 -8.33 -6.66
CA PHE A 120 -9.31 -7.28 -6.15
C PHE A 120 -8.69 -6.52 -7.33
N HIS A 121 -8.14 -5.34 -7.03
CA HIS A 121 -7.59 -4.44 -8.06
C HIS A 121 -6.13 -4.11 -7.77
N CYS A 122 -5.29 -4.22 -8.80
CA CYS A 122 -3.92 -3.72 -8.83
C CYS A 122 -3.94 -2.32 -9.44
N VAL A 123 -3.44 -1.31 -8.74
CA VAL A 123 -3.41 0.08 -9.21
C VAL A 123 -1.99 0.63 -9.26
N PRO A 124 -1.65 1.36 -10.33
CA PRO A 124 -0.33 1.93 -10.50
C PRO A 124 -0.06 3.04 -9.47
N THR A 125 1.11 3.01 -8.84
CA THR A 125 1.64 4.19 -8.14
C THR A 125 2.16 5.18 -9.18
N GLN A 126 1.71 6.43 -9.13
CA GLN A 126 2.32 7.53 -9.85
C GLN A 126 3.22 8.31 -8.90
N TYR A 127 4.38 8.76 -9.39
CA TYR A 127 5.21 9.68 -8.62
C TYR A 127 4.43 10.98 -8.43
N SER A 128 4.43 11.53 -7.22
CA SER A 128 3.82 12.82 -6.95
C SER A 128 4.50 13.88 -7.81
N ALA A 129 3.85 14.28 -8.89
CA ALA A 129 4.28 15.45 -9.65
C ALA A 129 3.92 16.68 -8.82
N ALA A 130 4.87 17.59 -8.66
CA ALA A 130 4.53 18.93 -8.22
C ALA A 130 3.63 19.54 -9.31
N LEU A 131 2.37 19.82 -8.95
CA LEU A 131 1.52 20.72 -9.73
C LEU A 131 2.02 22.16 -9.58
#